data_AF-A0A7V3AGN9-F1
#
_entry.id   AF-A0A7V3AGN9-F1
#
_cell.length_a   1.000
_cell.length_b   1.000
_cell.length_c   1.000
_cell.angle_alpha   90.00
_cell.angle_beta   90.00
_cell.angle_gamma   90.00
#
_symmetry.space_group_name_H-M   'P 1'
#
loop_
_entity.id
_entity.type
_entity.pdbx_description
1 polymer ?
#
loop_
_entity_poly.entity_id
_entity_poly.type
_entity_poly.pdbx_seq_one_letter_code
_entity_poly.pdbx_strand_id
1 'polypeptide(L)'
;MGMQVRDFSGLAGTGGGTFRVDSGSGELKVGNKGFFGRIAGWFRMKSDPGTVRGENMAAMNAFIRAIGQDPKYGPEFANMAARTLTPLLERGKPLTSRMVRQIVGDIQRQQSQVNGLNRTLAMRFSEYDIHGDPNCFGSVFANVCAEKGFNIPLERLDVSRLGKAIATGIQEAGRNGQHAVSIEEAKEIARQESARFVEGRQALFEHIDGMNASEADKSALKELVCKFGHIRKPEYLDQVLSLKQAGHELFRALNKPECSRTEILQAIAKYNEAYGAAFAKIRDRATGADDVVRFGGDALDFALSTSGLSAEDRRHLYELLTSQSSRELRQALSFIGIKQSDIKGVSERSAQMTMSIMGRSQEFVSELATTLGLSIGLTREQTFEALEEPPVVFDGWLEIPKDIGDFARTLGATVPTGLDEIRRGMADELSGHRGEPVQILRGNTDVSKNIGRFMGNHGKPCLDHALKCLEEAKRGGGDAQAIYQRFLTAFVGGTTQREVLSFVGRHPELFGPVRELARTLHSQGLEGGGRDHAFYSVQNSVFLRGLVPALTMHNFDGTDPNANRT
;
A
#
# COMPACT_ATOMS: atom_id res chain seq x y z
N MET A 1 -18.77 -11.79 -32.59
CA MET A 1 -18.21 -11.13 -31.38
C MET A 1 -18.62 -9.67 -31.41
N GLY A 2 -19.04 -9.08 -30.30
CA GLY A 2 -19.35 -7.64 -30.24
C GLY A 2 -18.07 -6.80 -30.26
N MET A 3 -18.08 -5.68 -30.98
CA MET A 3 -16.97 -4.71 -30.98
C MET A 3 -16.82 -4.08 -29.59
N GLN A 4 -15.59 -3.96 -29.11
CA GLN A 4 -15.24 -3.36 -27.82
C GLN A 4 -14.60 -1.99 -28.00
N VAL A 5 -14.62 -1.14 -26.96
CA VAL A 5 -14.01 0.21 -27.02
C VAL A 5 -12.51 0.14 -27.33
N ARG A 6 -11.83 -0.93 -26.89
CA ARG A 6 -10.42 -1.19 -27.21
C ARG A 6 -10.16 -1.35 -28.70
N ASP A 7 -11.11 -1.89 -29.47
CA ASP A 7 -10.96 -2.11 -30.91
C ASP A 7 -10.95 -0.75 -31.64
N PHE A 8 -11.87 0.14 -31.27
CA PHE A 8 -11.90 1.52 -31.78
C PHE A 8 -10.66 2.32 -31.34
N SER A 9 -10.21 2.15 -30.09
CA SER A 9 -9.08 2.89 -29.54
C SER A 9 -7.75 2.43 -30.14
N GLY A 10 -7.55 1.12 -30.29
CA GLY A 10 -6.38 0.54 -30.93
C GLY A 10 -6.26 1.00 -32.39
N LEU A 11 -7.35 0.91 -33.13
CA LEU A 11 -7.42 1.40 -34.51
C LEU A 11 -7.22 2.92 -34.61
N ALA A 12 -7.73 3.72 -33.66
CA ALA A 12 -7.45 5.15 -33.62
C ALA A 12 -5.97 5.50 -33.38
N GLY A 13 -5.22 4.60 -32.73
CA GLY A 13 -3.78 4.74 -32.47
C GLY A 13 -2.89 4.47 -33.68
N THR A 14 -3.33 3.63 -34.63
CA THR A 14 -2.51 3.17 -35.78
C THR A 14 -2.31 4.19 -36.91
N GLY A 15 -2.90 5.37 -36.82
CA GLY A 15 -2.79 6.43 -37.83
C GLY A 15 -4.17 6.87 -38.29
N GLY A 16 -4.49 8.14 -38.03
CA GLY A 16 -5.88 8.62 -38.10
C GLY A 16 -6.60 8.32 -39.42
N GLY A 17 -7.91 8.15 -39.36
CA GLY A 17 -8.77 7.89 -40.51
C GLY A 17 -10.25 7.95 -40.14
N THR A 18 -11.11 7.52 -41.06
CA THR A 18 -12.55 7.33 -40.84
C THR A 18 -12.84 5.87 -40.57
N PHE A 19 -13.66 5.57 -39.57
CA PHE A 19 -14.11 4.21 -39.29
C PHE A 19 -15.24 3.82 -40.23
N ARG A 20 -15.25 2.54 -40.65
CA ARG A 20 -16.35 1.90 -41.37
C ARG A 20 -16.60 0.52 -40.77
N VAL A 21 -17.85 0.08 -40.82
CA VAL A 21 -18.24 -1.30 -40.51
C VAL A 21 -18.48 -1.99 -41.85
N ASP A 22 -17.74 -3.06 -42.11
CA ASP A 22 -17.91 -3.87 -43.32
C ASP A 22 -19.29 -4.52 -43.31
N SER A 23 -20.08 -4.34 -44.37
CA SER A 23 -21.45 -4.86 -44.46
C SER A 23 -21.49 -6.39 -44.61
N GLY A 24 -20.40 -7.02 -45.07
CA GLY A 24 -20.28 -8.47 -45.21
C GLY A 24 -19.75 -9.15 -43.97
N SER A 25 -18.68 -8.63 -43.36
CA SER A 25 -18.03 -9.26 -42.20
C SER A 25 -18.45 -8.69 -40.85
N GLY A 26 -19.07 -7.50 -40.81
CA GLY A 26 -19.35 -6.78 -39.57
C GLY A 26 -18.10 -6.25 -38.85
N GLU A 27 -16.92 -6.35 -39.48
CA GLU A 27 -15.65 -5.94 -38.89
C GLU A 27 -15.44 -4.43 -38.98
N LEU A 28 -14.77 -3.90 -37.95
CA LEU A 28 -14.38 -2.50 -37.88
C LEU A 28 -13.08 -2.27 -38.68
N LYS A 29 -13.12 -1.38 -39.67
CA LYS A 29 -11.97 -1.00 -40.50
C LYS A 29 -11.70 0.50 -40.45
N VAL A 30 -10.43 0.90 -40.58
CA VAL A 30 -10.03 2.31 -40.73
C VAL A 30 -9.65 2.58 -42.18
N GLY A 31 -10.28 3.59 -42.79
CA GLY A 31 -9.89 4.05 -44.12
C GLY A 31 -8.56 4.82 -44.09
N ASN A 32 -7.65 4.50 -45.02
CA ASN A 32 -6.33 5.14 -45.11
C ASN A 32 -6.40 6.65 -45.41
N LYS A 33 -5.55 7.44 -44.72
CA LYS A 33 -5.27 8.85 -45.03
C LYS A 33 -4.44 8.98 -46.31
N GLY A 34 -5.09 9.17 -47.46
CA GLY A 34 -4.42 9.64 -48.67
C GLY A 34 -4.10 11.14 -48.58
N PHE A 35 -2.86 11.52 -48.25
CA PHE A 35 -2.42 12.91 -48.09
C PHE A 35 -2.24 13.68 -49.43
N PHE A 36 -2.19 12.97 -50.57
CA PHE A 36 -2.12 13.55 -51.93
C PHE A 36 -3.30 13.16 -52.84
N GLY A 37 -4.47 12.87 -52.25
CA GLY A 37 -5.72 12.54 -52.97
C GLY A 37 -6.93 13.28 -52.42
N ARG A 38 -6.75 14.56 -52.05
CA ARG A 38 -7.80 15.43 -51.51
C ARG A 38 -9.07 15.27 -52.35
N ILE A 39 -10.21 14.99 -51.70
CA ILE A 39 -11.58 15.05 -52.22
C ILE A 39 -12.15 13.77 -52.91
N ALA A 40 -11.34 12.85 -53.43
CA ALA A 40 -11.88 11.81 -54.34
C ALA A 40 -12.44 10.51 -53.71
N GLY A 41 -12.08 10.10 -52.47
CA GLY A 41 -12.50 8.80 -51.92
C GLY A 41 -13.99 8.68 -51.52
N TRP A 42 -14.65 9.82 -51.32
CA TRP A 42 -16.05 9.96 -50.93
C TRP A 42 -16.90 10.40 -52.12
N PHE A 43 -16.28 10.99 -53.15
CA PHE A 43 -16.88 11.30 -54.44
C PHE A 43 -16.77 10.17 -55.49
N ARG A 44 -15.85 9.20 -55.34
CA ARG A 44 -15.66 8.08 -56.31
C ARG A 44 -16.29 6.75 -55.92
N MET A 45 -16.92 6.62 -54.75
CA MET A 45 -17.84 5.50 -54.57
C MET A 45 -19.13 5.88 -55.30
N LYS A 46 -19.33 5.30 -56.48
CA LYS A 46 -20.63 5.19 -57.16
C LYS A 46 -21.58 4.33 -56.31
N SER A 47 -21.79 4.72 -55.06
CA SER A 47 -22.65 4.05 -54.10
C SER A 47 -23.69 5.08 -53.69
N ASP A 48 -24.94 4.75 -53.98
CA ASP A 48 -26.14 5.48 -53.63
C ASP A 48 -25.97 6.25 -52.30
N PRO A 49 -26.17 7.59 -52.22
CA PRO A 49 -25.92 8.39 -51.01
C PRO A 49 -26.51 7.84 -49.70
N GLY A 50 -27.57 7.02 -49.80
CA GLY A 50 -28.13 6.28 -48.66
C GLY A 50 -27.17 5.25 -48.04
N THR A 51 -26.32 4.59 -48.84
CA THR A 51 -25.40 3.53 -48.40
C THR A 51 -24.27 4.06 -47.50
N VAL A 52 -23.60 5.14 -47.91
CA VAL A 52 -22.52 5.77 -47.13
C VAL A 52 -23.03 6.33 -45.81
N ARG A 53 -24.24 6.92 -45.81
CA ARG A 53 -24.89 7.38 -44.59
C ARG A 53 -25.18 6.22 -43.65
N GLY A 54 -25.70 5.09 -44.17
CA GLY A 54 -25.95 3.87 -43.41
C GLY A 54 -24.69 3.29 -42.77
N GLU A 55 -23.58 3.19 -43.51
CA GLU A 55 -22.30 2.70 -43.00
C GLU A 55 -21.75 3.58 -41.86
N ASN A 56 -21.78 4.90 -42.04
CA ASN A 56 -21.32 5.84 -41.01
C ASN A 56 -22.18 5.76 -39.75
N MET A 57 -23.50 5.61 -39.91
CA MET A 57 -24.42 5.40 -38.79
C MET A 57 -24.16 4.09 -38.06
N ALA A 58 -23.89 3.01 -38.80
CA ALA A 58 -23.54 1.71 -38.23
C ALA A 58 -22.28 1.78 -37.38
N ALA A 59 -21.21 2.44 -37.86
CA ALA A 59 -19.97 2.61 -37.12
C ALA A 59 -20.13 3.42 -35.82
N MET A 60 -20.88 4.52 -35.88
CA MET A 60 -21.18 5.33 -34.68
C MET A 60 -22.05 4.59 -33.67
N ASN A 61 -23.10 3.90 -34.11
CA ASN A 61 -23.96 3.10 -33.25
C ASN A 61 -23.19 1.92 -32.63
N ALA A 62 -22.29 1.29 -33.38
CA ALA A 62 -21.41 0.26 -32.86
C ALA A 62 -20.47 0.81 -31.78
N PHE A 63 -19.90 2.00 -31.97
CA PHE A 63 -19.06 2.65 -30.97
C PHE A 63 -19.83 3.02 -29.70
N ILE A 64 -21.04 3.62 -29.83
CA ILE A 64 -21.91 3.94 -28.69
C ILE A 64 -22.28 2.66 -27.91
N ARG A 65 -22.63 1.59 -28.64
CA ARG A 65 -22.95 0.29 -28.04
C ARG A 65 -21.74 -0.32 -27.33
N ALA A 66 -20.55 -0.23 -27.93
CA ALA A 66 -19.31 -0.71 -27.33
C ALA A 66 -19.04 0.00 -26.00
N ILE A 67 -19.26 1.31 -25.91
CA ILE A 67 -19.17 2.06 -24.64
C ILE A 67 -20.20 1.55 -23.63
N GLY A 68 -21.46 1.37 -24.06
CA GLY A 68 -22.55 0.95 -23.16
C GLY A 68 -22.40 -0.46 -22.60
N GLN A 69 -21.74 -1.35 -23.35
CA GLN A 69 -21.50 -2.74 -22.98
C GLN A 69 -20.17 -2.95 -22.25
N ASP A 70 -19.26 -1.96 -22.28
CA ASP A 70 -17.99 -2.05 -21.57
C ASP A 70 -18.21 -1.91 -20.05
N PRO A 71 -17.83 -2.91 -19.24
CA PRO A 71 -17.95 -2.86 -17.79
C PRO A 71 -17.26 -1.65 -17.14
N LYS A 72 -16.28 -1.04 -17.82
CA LYS A 72 -15.59 0.15 -17.34
C LYS A 72 -16.42 1.42 -17.48
N TYR A 73 -17.28 1.50 -18.50
CA TYR A 73 -17.99 2.72 -18.86
C TYR A 73 -19.50 2.64 -18.58
N GLY A 74 -20.17 1.64 -19.13
CA GLY A 74 -21.61 1.48 -18.96
C GLY A 74 -22.49 2.51 -19.70
N PRO A 75 -23.81 2.47 -19.45
CA PRO A 75 -24.81 3.14 -20.29
C PRO A 75 -24.82 4.68 -20.20
N GLU A 76 -24.42 5.26 -19.06
CA GLU A 76 -24.40 6.72 -18.90
C GLU A 76 -23.38 7.39 -19.83
N PHE A 77 -22.18 6.83 -19.92
CA PHE A 77 -21.16 7.32 -20.85
C PHE A 77 -21.52 7.02 -22.30
N ALA A 78 -22.25 5.94 -22.58
CA ALA A 78 -22.83 5.71 -23.91
C ALA A 78 -23.82 6.79 -24.30
N ASN A 79 -24.67 7.24 -23.36
CA ASN A 79 -25.59 8.36 -23.58
C ASN A 79 -24.85 9.70 -23.78
N MET A 80 -23.72 9.91 -23.11
CA MET A 80 -22.87 11.07 -23.37
C MET A 80 -22.24 11.02 -24.78
N ALA A 81 -21.69 9.86 -25.16
CA ALA A 81 -21.16 9.65 -26.49
C ALA A 81 -22.25 9.84 -27.56
N ALA A 82 -23.45 9.32 -27.33
CA ALA A 82 -24.61 9.50 -28.19
C ALA A 82 -24.96 10.99 -28.34
N ARG A 83 -25.07 11.76 -27.26
CA ARG A 83 -25.33 13.21 -27.33
C ARG A 83 -24.30 13.97 -28.18
N THR A 84 -23.05 13.55 -28.13
CA THR A 84 -21.97 14.13 -28.94
C THR A 84 -22.07 13.71 -30.42
N LEU A 85 -22.47 12.48 -30.68
CA LEU A 85 -22.48 11.87 -32.02
C LEU A 85 -23.80 12.04 -32.78
N THR A 86 -24.95 12.19 -32.12
CA THR A 86 -26.28 12.32 -32.75
C THR A 86 -26.35 13.44 -33.78
N PRO A 87 -25.85 14.67 -33.53
CA PRO A 87 -25.86 15.73 -34.55
C PRO A 87 -25.00 15.39 -35.79
N LEU A 88 -24.05 14.48 -35.64
CA LEU A 88 -23.15 14.02 -36.70
C LEU A 88 -23.73 12.81 -37.45
N LEU A 89 -24.42 11.92 -36.73
CA LEU A 89 -25.25 10.82 -37.24
C LEU A 89 -26.31 11.36 -38.21
N GLU A 90 -27.06 12.39 -37.79
CA GLU A 90 -28.13 12.98 -38.60
C GLU A 90 -27.61 13.56 -39.93
N ARG A 91 -26.39 14.08 -39.92
CA ARG A 91 -25.73 14.68 -41.09
C ARG A 91 -24.92 13.66 -41.90
N GLY A 92 -24.93 12.37 -41.52
CA GLY A 92 -24.20 11.30 -42.20
C GLY A 92 -22.67 11.46 -42.17
N LYS A 93 -22.12 12.20 -41.20
CA LYS A 93 -20.67 12.41 -41.10
C LYS A 93 -19.98 11.12 -40.63
N PRO A 94 -18.76 10.82 -41.11
CA PRO A 94 -18.05 9.62 -40.67
C PRO A 94 -17.51 9.77 -39.24
N LEU A 95 -17.45 8.67 -38.51
CA LEU A 95 -16.75 8.60 -37.22
C LEU A 95 -15.24 8.67 -37.50
N THR A 96 -14.53 9.59 -36.86
CA THR A 96 -13.08 9.78 -37.08
C THR A 96 -12.27 9.34 -35.86
N SER A 97 -11.00 8.95 -36.07
CA SER A 97 -10.06 8.65 -34.98
C SER A 97 -9.86 9.82 -34.01
N ARG A 98 -10.03 11.06 -34.47
CA ARG A 98 -9.97 12.24 -33.60
C ARG A 98 -11.19 12.29 -32.68
N MET A 99 -12.39 12.02 -33.20
CA MET A 99 -13.62 12.00 -32.43
C MET A 99 -13.65 10.86 -31.41
N VAL A 100 -13.21 9.65 -31.80
CA VAL A 100 -13.09 8.52 -30.85
C VAL A 100 -12.16 8.89 -29.70
N ARG A 101 -10.96 9.42 -29.99
CA ARG A 101 -10.02 9.86 -28.95
C ARG A 101 -10.59 10.98 -28.07
N GLN A 102 -11.29 11.94 -28.66
CA GLN A 102 -11.93 13.02 -27.92
C GLN A 102 -13.00 12.47 -26.97
N ILE A 103 -13.93 11.64 -27.46
CA ILE A 103 -15.01 11.08 -26.65
C ILE A 103 -14.46 10.17 -25.55
N VAL A 104 -13.51 9.28 -25.86
CA VAL A 104 -12.88 8.42 -24.84
C VAL A 104 -12.14 9.26 -23.80
N GLY A 105 -11.44 10.33 -24.22
CA GLY A 105 -10.79 11.27 -23.30
C GLY A 105 -11.78 12.04 -22.42
N ASP A 106 -12.91 12.46 -22.98
CA ASP A 106 -14.00 13.12 -22.23
C ASP A 106 -14.60 12.17 -21.19
N ILE A 107 -14.86 10.92 -21.57
CA ILE A 107 -15.33 9.86 -20.66
C ILE A 107 -14.33 9.65 -19.52
N GLN A 108 -13.04 9.50 -19.83
CA GLN A 108 -12.01 9.29 -18.81
C GLN A 108 -11.89 10.47 -17.83
N ARG A 109 -12.02 11.71 -18.32
CA ARG A 109 -12.04 12.92 -17.48
C ARG A 109 -13.26 12.94 -16.56
N GLN A 110 -14.44 12.66 -17.10
CA GLN A 110 -15.67 12.63 -16.30
C GLN A 110 -15.62 11.49 -15.27
N GLN A 111 -15.18 10.29 -15.64
CA GLN A 111 -14.98 9.17 -14.72
C GLN A 111 -14.01 9.53 -13.59
N SER A 112 -12.92 10.24 -13.91
CA SER A 112 -11.96 10.70 -12.89
C SER A 112 -12.58 11.73 -11.94
N GLN A 113 -13.42 12.65 -12.45
CA GLN A 113 -14.16 13.60 -11.63
C GLN A 113 -15.16 12.89 -10.70
N VAL A 114 -15.94 11.95 -11.24
CA VAL A 114 -16.90 11.15 -10.47
C VAL A 114 -16.20 10.34 -9.39
N ASN A 115 -15.08 9.69 -9.72
CA ASN A 115 -14.26 8.98 -8.74
C ASN A 115 -13.72 9.91 -7.65
N GLY A 116 -13.34 11.14 -8.01
CA GLY A 116 -12.96 12.18 -7.05
C GLY A 116 -14.09 12.52 -6.09
N LEU A 117 -15.30 12.74 -6.62
CA LEU A 117 -16.50 13.03 -5.82
C LEU A 117 -16.86 11.87 -4.89
N ASN A 118 -16.91 10.65 -5.40
CA ASN A 118 -17.22 9.44 -4.61
C ASN A 118 -16.15 9.20 -3.54
N ARG A 119 -14.88 9.50 -3.82
CA ARG A 119 -13.80 9.43 -2.83
C ARG A 119 -13.97 10.47 -1.72
N THR A 120 -14.29 11.71 -2.06
CA THR A 120 -14.58 12.76 -1.07
C THR A 120 -15.75 12.38 -0.19
N LEU A 121 -16.81 11.83 -0.78
CA LEU A 121 -17.97 11.34 -0.05
C LEU A 121 -17.61 10.15 0.85
N ALA A 122 -16.83 9.20 0.34
CA ALA A 122 -16.32 8.08 1.11
C ALA A 122 -15.48 8.54 2.32
N MET A 123 -14.62 9.54 2.17
CA MET A 123 -13.86 10.12 3.30
C MET A 123 -14.82 10.72 4.34
N ARG A 124 -15.81 11.52 3.91
CA ARG A 124 -16.82 12.12 4.80
C ARG A 124 -17.60 11.09 5.63
N PHE A 125 -17.87 9.92 5.05
CA PHE A 125 -18.61 8.82 5.68
C PHE A 125 -17.72 7.70 6.25
N SER A 126 -16.40 7.85 6.22
CA SER A 126 -15.46 6.89 6.82
C SER A 126 -14.60 7.49 7.94
N GLU A 127 -14.49 8.82 7.98
CA GLU A 127 -13.82 9.54 9.06
C GLU A 127 -14.78 9.84 10.21
N TYR A 128 -14.30 9.60 11.42
CA TYR A 128 -15.13 9.62 12.62
C TYR A 128 -15.64 11.02 12.98
N ASP A 129 -14.80 12.04 12.79
CA ASP A 129 -15.01 13.31 13.47
C ASP A 129 -15.05 14.49 12.49
N ILE A 130 -16.22 14.70 11.91
CA ILE A 130 -16.57 15.98 11.28
C ILE A 130 -17.56 16.66 12.22
N HIS A 131 -17.01 17.31 13.27
CA HIS A 131 -17.79 17.99 14.29
C HIS A 131 -18.88 18.89 13.67
N GLY A 132 -20.13 18.68 14.08
CA GLY A 132 -21.28 19.50 13.69
C GLY A 132 -21.94 19.15 12.36
N ASP A 133 -21.48 18.12 11.65
CA ASP A 133 -22.14 17.67 10.41
C ASP A 133 -23.15 16.53 10.68
N PRO A 134 -24.47 16.77 10.57
CA PRO A 134 -25.48 15.72 10.77
C PRO A 134 -25.42 14.63 9.70
N ASN A 135 -24.66 14.84 8.62
CA ASN A 135 -24.47 13.91 7.52
C ASN A 135 -23.07 13.26 7.53
N CYS A 136 -22.42 13.17 8.69
CA CYS A 136 -21.16 12.44 8.85
C CYS A 136 -21.37 11.01 9.38
N PHE A 137 -20.31 10.21 9.31
CA PHE A 137 -20.29 8.85 9.87
C PHE A 137 -20.71 8.80 11.34
N GLY A 138 -20.16 9.67 12.19
CA GLY A 138 -20.42 9.68 13.63
C GLY A 138 -21.91 9.82 13.96
N SER A 139 -22.63 10.71 13.27
CA SER A 139 -24.08 10.88 13.44
C SER A 139 -24.88 9.66 12.98
N VAL A 140 -24.55 9.09 11.81
CA VAL A 140 -25.23 7.89 11.30
C VAL A 140 -25.01 6.71 12.26
N PHE A 141 -23.78 6.50 12.70
CA PHE A 141 -23.42 5.43 13.61
C PHE A 141 -24.11 5.57 14.98
N ALA A 142 -24.14 6.78 15.55
CA ALA A 142 -24.82 7.06 16.82
C ALA A 142 -26.32 6.76 16.75
N ASN A 143 -26.99 7.15 15.65
CA ASN A 143 -28.40 6.84 15.43
C ASN A 143 -28.64 5.32 15.36
N VAL A 144 -27.80 4.59 14.63
CA VAL A 144 -27.89 3.12 14.54
C VAL A 144 -27.67 2.47 15.92
N CYS A 145 -26.71 2.97 16.71
CA CYS A 145 -26.50 2.47 18.06
C CYS A 145 -27.73 2.69 18.96
N ALA A 146 -28.34 3.89 18.91
CA ALA A 146 -29.55 4.19 19.65
C ALA A 146 -30.74 3.30 19.22
N GLU A 147 -30.94 3.13 17.90
CA GLU A 147 -31.98 2.24 17.34
C GLU A 147 -31.82 0.78 17.80
N LYS A 148 -30.57 0.32 17.91
CA LYS A 148 -30.24 -1.07 18.27
C LYS A 148 -30.04 -1.29 19.77
N GLY A 149 -30.15 -0.25 20.60
CA GLY A 149 -29.88 -0.33 22.05
C GLY A 149 -28.41 -0.64 22.38
N PHE A 150 -27.47 -0.26 21.49
CA PHE A 150 -26.05 -0.51 21.67
C PHE A 150 -25.40 0.61 22.48
N ASN A 151 -25.31 0.41 23.79
CA ASN A 151 -24.90 1.45 24.75
C ASN A 151 -23.38 1.54 24.99
N ILE A 152 -22.55 1.09 24.04
CA ILE A 152 -21.10 1.20 24.19
C ILE A 152 -20.61 2.55 23.64
N PRO A 153 -19.89 3.33 24.46
CA PRO A 153 -19.31 4.58 23.99
C PRO A 153 -18.38 4.35 22.81
N LEU A 154 -18.52 5.18 21.78
CA LEU A 154 -17.86 5.01 20.50
C LEU A 154 -16.34 5.13 20.60
N GLU A 155 -15.84 5.94 21.52
CA GLU A 155 -14.43 6.10 21.86
C GLU A 155 -13.78 4.80 22.35
N ARG A 156 -14.57 3.80 22.76
CA ARG A 156 -14.07 2.49 23.16
C ARG A 156 -13.99 1.50 21.99
N LEU A 157 -14.59 1.83 20.84
CA LEU A 157 -14.73 0.92 19.71
C LEU A 157 -13.69 1.22 18.63
N ASP A 158 -12.96 0.20 18.19
CA ASP A 158 -12.22 0.28 16.94
C ASP A 158 -13.17 0.18 15.74
N VAL A 159 -13.50 1.34 15.18
CA VAL A 159 -14.35 1.51 13.98
C VAL A 159 -13.56 1.64 12.68
N SER A 160 -12.24 1.47 12.70
CA SER A 160 -11.38 1.66 11.52
C SER A 160 -11.82 0.78 10.33
N ARG A 161 -12.21 -0.46 10.61
CA ARG A 161 -12.72 -1.40 9.60
C ARG A 161 -14.10 -1.04 9.08
N LEU A 162 -14.96 -0.45 9.92
CA LEU A 162 -16.27 0.01 9.52
C LEU A 162 -16.13 1.18 8.52
N GLY A 163 -15.26 2.15 8.81
CA GLY A 163 -14.94 3.22 7.86
C GLY A 163 -14.46 2.68 6.50
N LYS A 164 -13.60 1.65 6.49
CA LYS A 164 -13.17 0.99 5.26
C LYS A 164 -14.32 0.29 4.52
N ALA A 165 -15.21 -0.39 5.24
CA ALA A 165 -16.37 -1.07 4.64
C ALA A 165 -17.31 -0.05 3.97
N ILE A 166 -17.59 1.06 4.65
CA ILE A 166 -18.42 2.16 4.11
C ILE A 166 -17.78 2.78 2.87
N ALA A 167 -16.49 3.09 2.93
CA ALA A 167 -15.76 3.64 1.78
C ALA A 167 -15.79 2.70 0.58
N THR A 168 -15.66 1.39 0.81
CA THR A 168 -15.76 0.36 -0.23
C THR A 168 -17.18 0.31 -0.80
N GLY A 169 -18.20 0.29 0.06
CA GLY A 169 -19.60 0.29 -0.36
C GLY A 169 -19.97 1.51 -1.21
N ILE A 170 -19.46 2.70 -0.87
CA ILE A 170 -19.67 3.93 -1.67
C ILE A 170 -18.97 3.82 -3.03
N GLN A 171 -17.75 3.30 -3.09
CA GLN A 171 -17.04 3.11 -4.36
C GLN A 171 -17.74 2.09 -5.27
N GLU A 172 -18.22 0.99 -4.70
CA GLU A 172 -18.99 -0.04 -5.39
C GLU A 172 -20.35 0.49 -5.88
N ALA A 173 -21.05 1.25 -5.05
CA ALA A 173 -22.30 1.90 -5.41
C ALA A 173 -22.12 2.80 -6.63
N GLY A 174 -21.07 3.64 -6.65
CA GLY A 174 -20.70 4.47 -7.79
C GLY A 174 -20.19 3.70 -9.01
N ARG A 175 -20.19 2.36 -8.97
CA ARG A 175 -19.70 1.43 -10.00
C ARG A 175 -18.32 1.83 -10.51
N ASN A 176 -17.41 2.21 -9.60
CA ASN A 176 -16.05 2.66 -9.93
C ASN A 176 -16.00 3.87 -10.90
N GLY A 177 -16.93 4.81 -10.72
CA GLY A 177 -16.90 6.11 -11.39
C GLY A 177 -17.84 6.24 -12.58
N GLN A 178 -18.80 5.32 -12.72
CA GLN A 178 -19.83 5.42 -13.75
C GLN A 178 -20.89 6.47 -13.41
N HIS A 179 -21.20 6.64 -12.12
CA HIS A 179 -22.10 7.69 -11.64
C HIS A 179 -21.66 8.21 -10.26
N ALA A 180 -22.07 9.44 -9.96
CA ALA A 180 -21.81 10.07 -8.67
C ALA A 180 -22.82 9.54 -7.64
N VAL A 181 -22.32 9.05 -6.52
CA VAL A 181 -23.15 8.59 -5.41
C VAL A 181 -23.74 9.81 -4.71
N SER A 182 -25.05 9.79 -4.48
CA SER A 182 -25.72 10.85 -3.74
C SER A 182 -25.42 10.77 -2.24
N ILE A 183 -25.62 11.88 -1.53
CA ILE A 183 -25.45 11.91 -0.05
C ILE A 183 -26.41 10.92 0.62
N GLU A 184 -27.65 10.80 0.14
CA GLU A 184 -28.65 9.90 0.72
C GLU A 184 -28.29 8.42 0.49
N GLU A 185 -27.77 8.06 -0.68
CA GLU A 185 -27.24 6.71 -0.92
C GLU A 185 -26.04 6.40 -0.02
N ALA A 186 -25.11 7.35 0.13
CA ALA A 186 -23.96 7.18 1.01
C ALA A 186 -24.36 7.03 2.48
N LYS A 187 -25.38 7.78 2.95
CA LYS A 187 -25.97 7.60 4.28
C LYS A 187 -26.57 6.22 4.46
N GLU A 188 -27.32 5.73 3.49
CA GLU A 188 -27.94 4.41 3.57
C GLU A 188 -26.87 3.29 3.59
N ILE A 189 -25.82 3.41 2.79
CA ILE A 189 -24.66 2.50 2.86
C ILE A 189 -24.01 2.56 4.24
N ALA A 190 -23.76 3.76 4.75
CA ALA A 190 -23.19 3.95 6.09
C ALA A 190 -24.07 3.35 7.19
N ARG A 191 -25.39 3.50 7.08
CA ARG A 191 -26.39 2.96 8.00
C ARG A 191 -26.39 1.43 7.98
N GLN A 192 -26.40 0.83 6.79
CA GLN A 192 -26.39 -0.62 6.62
C GLN A 192 -25.10 -1.25 7.18
N GLU A 193 -23.94 -0.70 6.84
CA GLU A 193 -22.66 -1.20 7.36
C GLU A 193 -22.53 -1.00 8.87
N SER A 194 -23.01 0.13 9.39
CA SER A 194 -23.06 0.38 10.85
C SER A 194 -23.98 -0.60 11.55
N ALA A 195 -25.15 -0.91 10.98
CA ALA A 195 -26.08 -1.87 11.55
C ALA A 195 -25.47 -3.28 11.59
N ARG A 196 -24.85 -3.73 10.49
CA ARG A 196 -24.12 -5.01 10.44
C ARG A 196 -23.00 -5.06 11.48
N PHE A 197 -22.26 -3.97 11.64
CA PHE A 197 -21.21 -3.89 12.65
C PHE A 197 -21.76 -4.01 14.07
N VAL A 198 -22.80 -3.23 14.40
CA VAL A 198 -23.43 -3.25 15.73
C VAL A 198 -24.02 -4.62 16.05
N GLU A 199 -24.76 -5.23 15.11
CA GLU A 199 -25.31 -6.58 15.25
C GLU A 199 -24.20 -7.61 15.49
N GLY A 200 -23.11 -7.53 14.71
CA GLY A 200 -21.94 -8.38 14.92
C GLY A 200 -21.31 -8.22 16.31
N ARG A 201 -21.26 -6.99 16.85
CA ARG A 201 -20.74 -6.76 18.21
C ARG A 201 -21.69 -7.25 19.29
N GLN A 202 -22.99 -7.06 19.12
CA GLN A 202 -24.01 -7.58 20.05
C GLN A 202 -23.95 -9.09 20.13
N ALA A 203 -23.87 -9.79 18.98
CA ALA A 203 -23.72 -11.24 18.94
C ALA A 203 -22.46 -11.73 19.68
N LEU A 204 -21.34 -11.01 19.57
CA LEU A 204 -20.12 -11.34 20.33
C LEU A 204 -20.29 -11.13 21.83
N PHE A 205 -20.99 -10.08 22.27
CA PHE A 205 -21.24 -9.86 23.70
C PHE A 205 -22.23 -10.86 24.28
N GLU A 206 -23.30 -11.18 23.56
CA GLU A 206 -24.25 -12.23 23.93
C GLU A 206 -23.54 -13.58 24.07
N HIS A 207 -22.63 -13.90 23.14
CA HIS A 207 -21.79 -15.09 23.24
C HIS A 207 -20.92 -15.08 24.50
N ILE A 208 -20.22 -13.96 24.77
CA ILE A 208 -19.40 -13.79 25.99
C ILE A 208 -20.25 -13.96 27.26
N ASP A 209 -21.45 -13.40 27.28
CA ASP A 209 -22.34 -13.50 28.44
C ASP A 209 -22.82 -14.94 28.69
N GLY A 210 -23.00 -15.72 27.61
CA GLY A 210 -23.30 -17.15 27.64
C GLY A 210 -22.12 -18.07 27.96
N MET A 211 -20.87 -17.58 27.94
CA MET A 211 -19.70 -18.40 28.26
C MET A 211 -19.67 -18.83 29.73
N ASN A 212 -19.22 -20.07 29.97
CA ASN A 212 -18.87 -20.55 31.31
C ASN A 212 -17.47 -20.03 31.72
N ALA A 213 -17.36 -18.72 31.92
CA ALA A 213 -16.14 -18.02 32.29
C ALA A 213 -16.38 -17.12 33.51
N SER A 214 -15.31 -16.71 34.19
CA SER A 214 -15.45 -15.76 35.32
C SER A 214 -15.88 -14.38 34.82
N GLU A 215 -16.53 -13.58 35.67
CA GLU A 215 -16.93 -12.20 35.30
C GLU A 215 -15.73 -11.32 34.91
N ALA A 216 -14.56 -11.57 35.51
CA ALA A 216 -13.31 -10.92 35.11
C ALA A 216 -12.91 -11.29 33.68
N ASP A 217 -13.05 -12.56 33.29
CA ASP A 217 -12.75 -13.02 31.93
C ASP A 217 -13.75 -12.44 30.92
N LYS A 218 -15.05 -12.46 31.25
CA LYS A 218 -16.10 -11.87 30.40
C LYS A 218 -15.85 -10.39 30.16
N SER A 219 -15.52 -9.64 31.23
CA SER A 219 -15.18 -8.22 31.12
C SER A 219 -13.96 -7.98 30.21
N ALA A 220 -12.89 -8.76 30.39
CA ALA A 220 -11.69 -8.67 29.55
C ALA A 220 -11.93 -9.05 28.09
N LEU A 221 -12.78 -10.06 27.81
CA LEU A 221 -13.18 -10.40 26.43
C LEU A 221 -14.04 -9.28 25.80
N LYS A 222 -14.94 -8.65 26.55
CA LYS A 222 -15.72 -7.50 26.06
C LYS A 222 -14.81 -6.34 25.72
N GLU A 223 -13.83 -6.04 26.56
CA GLU A 223 -12.81 -5.02 26.29
C GLU A 223 -11.99 -5.35 25.03
N LEU A 224 -11.59 -6.61 24.86
CA LEU A 224 -10.89 -7.10 23.67
C LEU A 224 -11.71 -6.87 22.39
N VAL A 225 -12.99 -7.25 22.40
CA VAL A 225 -13.93 -7.03 21.28
C VAL A 225 -14.07 -5.55 20.95
N CYS A 226 -14.14 -4.67 21.95
CA CYS A 226 -14.20 -3.23 21.76
C CYS A 226 -12.90 -2.69 21.13
N LYS A 227 -11.75 -3.07 21.67
CA LYS A 227 -10.41 -2.62 21.24
C LYS A 227 -10.07 -3.08 19.83
N PHE A 228 -10.58 -4.23 19.39
CA PHE A 228 -10.15 -4.87 18.16
C PHE A 228 -11.29 -5.05 17.15
N GLY A 229 -11.24 -4.26 16.07
CA GLY A 229 -12.16 -4.25 14.92
C GLY A 229 -12.27 -5.59 14.18
N HIS A 230 -11.27 -6.46 14.33
CA HIS A 230 -11.14 -7.67 13.52
C HIS A 230 -11.82 -8.92 14.09
N ILE A 231 -12.19 -8.91 15.36
CA ILE A 231 -12.90 -10.02 15.99
C ILE A 231 -14.35 -10.03 15.50
N ARG A 232 -14.73 -11.08 14.78
CA ARG A 232 -16.05 -11.19 14.10
C ARG A 232 -16.85 -12.45 14.45
N LYS A 233 -16.17 -13.47 14.95
CA LYS A 233 -16.72 -14.81 15.11
C LYS A 233 -16.68 -15.22 16.59
N PRO A 234 -17.79 -15.74 17.16
CA PRO A 234 -17.82 -16.31 18.50
C PRO A 234 -16.69 -17.31 18.78
N GLU A 235 -16.38 -18.18 17.81
CA GLU A 235 -15.37 -19.22 17.94
C GLU A 235 -13.97 -18.65 18.21
N TYR A 236 -13.69 -17.43 17.72
CA TYR A 236 -12.44 -16.72 17.99
C TYR A 236 -12.27 -16.47 19.49
N LEU A 237 -13.34 -16.05 20.17
CA LEU A 237 -13.32 -15.76 21.59
C LEU A 237 -13.17 -17.03 22.42
N ASP A 238 -13.80 -18.13 22.01
CA ASP A 238 -13.61 -19.45 22.64
C ASP A 238 -12.15 -19.88 22.60
N GLN A 239 -11.49 -19.66 21.45
CA GLN A 239 -10.09 -20.01 21.28
C GLN A 239 -9.17 -19.08 22.07
N VAL A 240 -9.43 -17.77 22.11
CA VAL A 240 -8.69 -16.83 22.98
C VAL A 240 -8.81 -17.26 24.44
N LEU A 241 -10.03 -17.57 24.91
CA LEU A 241 -10.27 -18.02 26.27
C LEU A 241 -9.53 -19.34 26.59
N SER A 242 -9.50 -20.28 25.64
CA SER A 242 -8.79 -21.55 25.80
C SER A 242 -7.27 -21.40 26.01
N LEU A 243 -6.68 -20.29 25.55
CA LEU A 243 -5.26 -19.99 25.69
C LEU A 243 -4.90 -19.33 27.02
N LYS A 244 -5.90 -18.93 27.82
CA LYS A 244 -5.71 -18.21 29.07
C LYS A 244 -4.67 -18.86 29.99
N GLN A 245 -4.86 -20.15 30.29
CA GLN A 245 -4.02 -20.86 31.26
C GLN A 245 -2.57 -20.97 30.78
N ALA A 246 -2.35 -21.31 29.51
CA ALA A 246 -1.00 -21.39 28.95
C ALA A 246 -0.33 -20.01 28.91
N GLY A 247 -1.09 -18.95 28.60
CA GLY A 247 -0.59 -17.58 28.66
C GLY A 247 -0.24 -17.12 30.09
N HIS A 248 -1.03 -17.50 31.09
CA HIS A 248 -0.73 -17.23 32.50
C HIS A 248 0.56 -17.91 32.95
N GLU A 249 0.77 -19.15 32.56
CA GLU A 249 2.00 -19.89 32.85
C GLU A 249 3.22 -19.26 32.18
N LEU A 250 3.07 -18.82 30.92
CA LEU A 250 4.09 -18.06 30.21
C LEU A 250 4.46 -16.77 30.96
N PHE A 251 3.47 -15.95 31.32
CA PHE A 251 3.75 -14.69 32.03
C PHE A 251 4.31 -14.91 33.43
N ARG A 252 3.88 -15.96 34.14
CA ARG A 252 4.49 -16.33 35.41
C ARG A 252 5.96 -16.71 35.26
N ALA A 253 6.30 -17.48 34.22
CA ALA A 253 7.68 -17.86 33.95
C ALA A 253 8.54 -16.64 33.59
N LEU A 254 8.01 -15.72 32.78
CA LEU A 254 8.72 -14.51 32.36
C LEU A 254 8.87 -13.46 33.47
N ASN A 255 7.90 -13.36 34.40
CA ASN A 255 7.91 -12.33 35.43
C ASN A 255 8.70 -12.72 36.69
N LYS A 256 9.16 -13.96 36.80
CA LYS A 256 9.88 -14.48 37.96
C LYS A 256 11.38 -14.51 37.69
N PRO A 257 12.19 -13.67 38.37
CA PRO A 257 13.65 -13.66 38.21
C PRO A 257 14.31 -15.02 38.50
N GLU A 258 13.69 -15.82 39.37
CA GLU A 258 14.18 -17.13 39.79
C GLU A 258 13.85 -18.27 38.82
N CYS A 259 13.00 -18.04 37.81
CA CYS A 259 12.71 -19.06 36.80
C CYS A 259 13.96 -19.36 35.97
N SER A 260 14.32 -20.64 35.93
CA SER A 260 15.39 -21.11 35.06
C SER A 260 15.04 -20.90 33.58
N ARG A 261 16.08 -20.79 32.74
CA ARG A 261 15.92 -20.78 31.28
C ARG A 261 15.06 -21.94 30.78
N THR A 262 15.21 -23.12 31.37
CA THR A 262 14.45 -24.33 31.02
C THR A 262 12.97 -24.18 31.32
N GLU A 263 12.58 -23.62 32.47
CA GLU A 263 11.18 -23.37 32.82
C GLU A 263 10.54 -22.34 31.88
N ILE A 264 11.28 -21.30 31.51
CA ILE A 264 10.82 -20.31 30.51
C ILE A 264 10.58 -20.98 29.16
N LEU A 265 11.54 -21.80 28.68
CA LEU A 265 11.40 -22.51 27.41
C LEU A 265 10.22 -23.50 27.43
N GLN A 266 10.00 -24.21 28.53
CA GLN A 266 8.85 -25.11 28.69
C GLN A 266 7.51 -24.34 28.65
N ALA A 267 7.44 -23.17 29.29
CA ALA A 267 6.23 -22.35 29.25
C ALA A 267 5.95 -21.80 27.84
N ILE A 268 7.00 -21.40 27.10
CA ILE A 268 6.88 -20.99 25.69
C ILE A 268 6.39 -22.15 24.82
N ALA A 269 6.99 -23.34 24.96
CA ALA A 269 6.59 -24.52 24.19
C ALA A 269 5.13 -24.90 24.45
N LYS A 270 4.71 -24.93 25.72
CA LYS A 270 3.32 -25.22 26.10
C LYS A 270 2.33 -24.18 25.58
N TYR A 271 2.69 -22.90 25.61
CA TYR A 271 1.88 -21.84 25.00
C TYR A 271 1.74 -22.04 23.49
N ASN A 272 2.84 -22.33 22.78
CA ASN A 272 2.81 -22.51 21.34
C ASN A 272 2.04 -23.75 20.89
N GLU A 273 2.13 -24.86 21.63
CA GLU A 273 1.31 -26.05 21.37
C GLU A 273 -0.18 -25.73 21.51
N ALA A 274 -0.56 -25.08 22.61
CA ALA A 274 -1.93 -24.65 22.84
C ALA A 274 -2.40 -23.67 21.75
N TYR A 275 -1.55 -22.69 21.39
CA TYR A 275 -1.81 -21.71 20.34
C TYR A 275 -2.05 -22.39 18.99
N GLY A 276 -1.19 -23.34 18.59
CA GLY A 276 -1.35 -24.09 17.35
C GLY A 276 -2.67 -24.86 17.30
N ALA A 277 -3.03 -25.53 18.40
CA ALA A 277 -4.29 -26.25 18.51
C ALA A 277 -5.52 -25.34 18.47
N ALA A 278 -5.45 -24.17 19.12
CA ALA A 278 -6.52 -23.17 19.12
C ALA A 278 -6.68 -22.52 17.74
N PHE A 279 -5.58 -22.07 17.13
CA PHE A 279 -5.59 -21.44 15.82
C PHE A 279 -6.09 -22.38 14.72
N ALA A 280 -5.74 -23.66 14.77
CA ALA A 280 -6.23 -24.66 13.83
C ALA A 280 -7.77 -24.77 13.77
N LYS A 281 -8.47 -24.44 14.86
CA LYS A 281 -9.94 -24.49 14.94
C LYS A 281 -10.63 -23.27 14.32
N ILE A 282 -9.94 -22.14 14.25
CA ILE A 282 -10.49 -20.89 13.67
C ILE A 282 -9.97 -20.62 12.26
N ARG A 283 -8.95 -21.36 11.82
CA ARG A 283 -8.36 -21.25 10.49
C ARG A 283 -9.34 -21.74 9.43
N ASP A 284 -9.70 -20.84 8.51
CA ASP A 284 -10.42 -21.15 7.27
C ASP A 284 -9.55 -20.86 6.03
N ARG A 285 -10.08 -21.12 4.83
CA ARG A 285 -9.36 -20.87 3.55
C ARG A 285 -9.03 -19.39 3.32
N ALA A 286 -9.72 -18.47 3.99
CA ALA A 286 -9.53 -17.03 3.86
C ALA A 286 -8.58 -16.45 4.91
N THR A 287 -8.17 -17.25 5.90
CA THR A 287 -7.30 -16.83 6.99
C THR A 287 -5.88 -16.59 6.47
N GLY A 288 -5.43 -15.33 6.53
CA GLY A 288 -4.10 -14.93 6.08
C GLY A 288 -3.06 -14.91 7.20
N ALA A 289 -1.78 -14.68 6.85
CA ALA A 289 -0.69 -14.55 7.82
C ALA A 289 -0.93 -13.43 8.85
N ASP A 290 -1.57 -12.33 8.44
CA ASP A 290 -1.92 -11.23 9.35
C ASP A 290 -2.91 -11.68 10.44
N ASP A 291 -3.79 -12.63 10.16
CA ASP A 291 -4.79 -13.12 11.11
C ASP A 291 -4.15 -14.05 12.16
N VAL A 292 -3.11 -14.81 11.77
CA VAL A 292 -2.25 -15.58 12.69
C VAL A 292 -1.64 -14.64 13.73
N VAL A 293 -0.95 -13.59 13.26
CA VAL A 293 -0.25 -12.64 14.14
C VAL A 293 -1.23 -11.90 15.05
N ARG A 294 -2.39 -11.48 14.52
CA ARG A 294 -3.43 -10.82 15.32
C ARG A 294 -3.99 -11.74 16.39
N PHE A 295 -4.31 -12.99 16.06
CA PHE A 295 -4.81 -13.95 17.04
C PHE A 295 -3.82 -14.20 18.18
N GLY A 296 -2.53 -14.32 17.87
CA GLY A 296 -1.50 -14.45 18.91
C GLY A 296 -1.40 -13.21 19.80
N GLY A 297 -1.44 -12.02 19.20
CA GLY A 297 -1.46 -10.76 19.93
C GLY A 297 -2.64 -10.63 20.88
N ASP A 298 -3.86 -10.89 20.39
CA ASP A 298 -5.09 -10.81 21.17
C ASP A 298 -5.12 -11.82 22.32
N ALA A 299 -4.67 -13.05 22.07
CA ALA A 299 -4.62 -14.10 23.09
C ALA A 299 -3.64 -13.74 24.22
N LEU A 300 -2.48 -13.16 23.87
CA LEU A 300 -1.52 -12.67 24.87
C LEU A 300 -2.06 -11.45 25.62
N ASP A 301 -2.68 -10.49 24.94
CA ASP A 301 -3.31 -9.32 25.58
C ASP A 301 -4.39 -9.76 26.58
N PHE A 302 -5.23 -10.74 26.19
CA PHE A 302 -6.25 -11.32 27.07
C PHE A 302 -5.66 -12.09 28.26
N ALA A 303 -4.66 -12.93 28.04
CA ALA A 303 -3.99 -13.63 29.12
C ALA A 303 -3.29 -12.65 30.09
N LEU A 304 -2.73 -11.55 29.57
CA LEU A 304 -2.03 -10.55 30.38
C LEU A 304 -3.01 -9.77 31.26
N SER A 305 -4.17 -9.37 30.71
CA SER A 305 -5.20 -8.64 31.45
C SER A 305 -5.84 -9.49 32.57
N THR A 306 -5.89 -10.81 32.40
CA THR A 306 -6.52 -11.76 33.34
C THR A 306 -5.54 -12.47 34.28
N SER A 307 -4.23 -12.22 34.16
CA SER A 307 -3.17 -12.91 34.91
C SER A 307 -3.11 -12.58 36.41
N GLY A 308 -3.85 -11.56 36.86
CA GLY A 308 -3.79 -11.05 38.24
C GLY A 308 -2.50 -10.30 38.57
N LEU A 309 -1.62 -10.07 37.58
CA LEU A 309 -0.39 -9.30 37.75
C LEU A 309 -0.69 -7.83 38.10
N SER A 310 0.25 -7.21 38.81
CA SER A 310 0.18 -5.78 39.13
C SER A 310 0.22 -4.94 37.83
N ALA A 311 -0.25 -3.69 37.89
CA ALA A 311 -0.16 -2.80 36.73
C ALA A 311 1.30 -2.55 36.30
N GLU A 312 2.23 -2.53 37.25
CA GLU A 312 3.67 -2.39 37.01
C GLU A 312 4.24 -3.63 36.32
N ASP A 313 3.95 -4.84 36.81
CA ASP A 313 4.37 -6.10 36.19
C ASP A 313 3.79 -6.24 34.78
N ARG A 314 2.51 -5.92 34.59
CA ARG A 314 1.89 -5.94 33.26
C ARG A 314 2.56 -4.97 32.31
N ARG A 315 2.90 -3.77 32.79
CA ARG A 315 3.63 -2.79 31.99
C ARG A 315 5.04 -3.29 31.67
N HIS A 316 5.74 -3.85 32.64
CA HIS A 316 7.08 -4.42 32.44
C HIS A 316 7.05 -5.57 31.43
N LEU A 317 6.13 -6.51 31.55
CA LEU A 317 5.95 -7.59 30.58
C LEU A 317 5.51 -7.08 29.21
N TYR A 318 4.63 -6.08 29.17
CA TYR A 318 4.23 -5.46 27.91
C TYR A 318 5.43 -4.79 27.24
N GLU A 319 6.23 -4.01 27.97
CA GLU A 319 7.48 -3.40 27.49
C GLU A 319 8.50 -4.48 27.10
N LEU A 320 8.63 -5.56 27.87
CA LEU A 320 9.49 -6.69 27.56
C LEU A 320 9.06 -7.29 26.22
N LEU A 321 7.78 -7.61 26.04
CA LEU A 321 7.23 -8.24 24.83
C LEU A 321 7.20 -7.28 23.63
N THR A 322 6.97 -5.98 23.86
CA THR A 322 6.85 -4.93 22.82
C THR A 322 8.13 -4.17 22.55
N SER A 323 9.18 -4.39 23.33
CA SER A 323 10.54 -4.03 22.97
C SER A 323 10.84 -4.56 21.58
N GLN A 324 11.67 -3.83 20.84
CA GLN A 324 12.01 -4.18 19.47
C GLN A 324 12.55 -5.62 19.38
N SER A 325 13.36 -6.03 20.36
CA SER A 325 13.91 -7.38 20.52
C SER A 325 12.86 -8.49 20.73
N SER A 326 11.75 -8.20 21.42
CA SER A 326 10.69 -9.20 21.66
C SER A 326 9.55 -9.14 20.65
N ARG A 327 9.41 -8.03 19.92
CA ARG A 327 8.57 -7.98 18.71
C ARG A 327 9.13 -8.91 17.64
N GLU A 328 10.45 -8.95 17.49
CA GLU A 328 11.20 -9.89 16.66
C GLU A 328 10.97 -11.34 17.11
N LEU A 329 11.04 -11.61 18.42
CA LEU A 329 10.74 -12.93 19.00
C LEU A 329 9.27 -13.36 18.77
N ARG A 330 8.28 -12.48 19.00
CA ARG A 330 6.85 -12.78 18.78
C ARG A 330 6.53 -13.06 17.32
N GLN A 331 7.20 -12.37 16.40
CA GLN A 331 7.06 -12.65 14.97
C GLN A 331 7.68 -14.00 14.62
N ALA A 332 8.89 -14.30 15.07
CA ALA A 332 9.51 -15.62 14.90
C ALA A 332 8.64 -16.75 15.47
N LEU A 333 8.11 -16.59 16.69
CA LEU A 333 7.20 -17.54 17.33
C LEU A 333 5.90 -17.76 16.55
N SER A 334 5.32 -16.70 15.97
CA SER A 334 4.12 -16.81 15.13
C SER A 334 4.35 -17.56 13.80
N PHE A 335 5.61 -17.63 13.34
CA PHE A 335 5.99 -18.30 12.09
C PHE A 335 6.35 -19.78 12.30
N ILE A 336 6.87 -20.16 13.47
CA ILE A 336 7.27 -21.55 13.73
C ILE A 336 6.06 -22.50 13.74
N GLY A 337 4.83 -22.02 13.93
CA GLY A 337 3.61 -22.83 13.80
C GLY A 337 3.06 -23.02 12.37
N ILE A 338 3.66 -22.41 11.35
CA ILE A 338 3.17 -22.45 9.96
C ILE A 338 3.85 -23.61 9.22
N LYS A 339 3.08 -24.62 8.79
CA LYS A 339 3.61 -25.74 8.00
C LYS A 339 4.31 -25.22 6.74
N GLN A 340 5.42 -25.85 6.36
CA GLN A 340 6.24 -25.48 5.19
C GLN A 340 5.41 -25.33 3.88
N SER A 341 4.30 -26.06 3.76
CA SER A 341 3.35 -25.97 2.64
C SER A 341 2.61 -24.63 2.53
N ASP A 342 2.51 -23.87 3.63
CA ASP A 342 1.79 -22.60 3.72
C ASP A 342 2.70 -21.37 3.44
N ILE A 343 4.02 -21.59 3.27
CA ILE A 343 5.03 -20.53 3.07
C ILE A 343 4.88 -19.83 1.71
N LYS A 344 4.24 -20.47 0.72
CA LYS A 344 4.07 -19.91 -0.64
C LYS A 344 3.22 -18.62 -0.72
N GLY A 345 2.57 -18.21 0.36
CA GLY A 345 1.78 -16.97 0.45
C GLY A 345 2.37 -15.89 1.37
N VAL A 346 3.58 -16.10 1.91
CA VAL A 346 4.21 -15.15 2.83
C VAL A 346 4.63 -13.90 2.07
N SER A 347 4.21 -12.72 2.53
CA SER A 347 4.68 -11.46 1.94
C SER A 347 6.21 -11.40 2.06
N GLU A 348 6.88 -11.01 0.98
CA GLU A 348 8.35 -10.91 0.90
C GLU A 348 8.96 -10.07 2.05
N ARG A 349 8.17 -9.13 2.58
CA ARG A 349 8.48 -8.32 3.76
C ARG A 349 8.58 -9.12 5.05
N SER A 350 7.71 -10.12 5.24
CA SER A 350 7.72 -10.99 6.42
C SER A 350 8.86 -12.01 6.36
N ALA A 351 9.20 -12.51 5.16
CA ALA A 351 10.34 -13.39 4.94
C ALA A 351 11.69 -12.67 5.17
N GLN A 352 11.85 -11.46 4.62
CA GLN A 352 13.06 -10.65 4.84
C GLN A 352 13.25 -10.24 6.30
N MET A 353 12.16 -9.99 7.02
CA MET A 353 12.21 -9.64 8.44
C MET A 353 12.56 -10.86 9.31
N THR A 354 12.10 -12.06 8.94
CA THR A 354 12.49 -13.34 9.56
C THR A 354 13.99 -13.63 9.43
N MET A 355 14.55 -13.38 8.24
CA MET A 355 15.98 -13.59 7.96
C MET A 355 16.89 -12.61 8.72
N SER A 356 16.41 -11.38 8.97
CA SER A 356 17.09 -10.39 9.80
C SER A 356 17.14 -10.77 11.29
N ILE A 357 16.20 -11.61 11.76
CA ILE A 357 16.09 -12.04 13.17
C ILE A 357 17.12 -13.12 13.52
N MET A 358 17.56 -13.92 12.55
CA MET A 358 18.47 -15.05 12.76
C MET A 358 19.92 -14.63 13.07
N GLY A 359 20.28 -13.36 12.90
CA GLY A 359 21.66 -12.87 13.01
C GLY A 359 22.15 -12.48 14.41
N ARG A 360 21.29 -12.26 15.42
CA ARG A 360 21.70 -11.54 16.66
C ARG A 360 21.83 -12.34 17.96
N SER A 361 21.48 -13.63 17.97
CA SER A 361 22.00 -14.60 18.94
C SER A 361 21.70 -16.02 18.43
N GLN A 362 22.58 -16.52 17.56
CA GLN A 362 22.38 -17.77 16.84
C GLN A 362 22.09 -18.95 17.77
N GLU A 363 22.68 -18.98 18.98
CA GLU A 363 22.46 -20.02 19.98
C GLU A 363 21.06 -20.01 20.62
N PHE A 364 20.57 -18.86 21.08
CA PHE A 364 19.23 -18.77 21.70
C PHE A 364 18.13 -19.03 20.67
N VAL A 365 18.28 -18.50 19.45
CA VAL A 365 17.33 -18.70 18.36
C VAL A 365 17.37 -20.14 17.85
N SER A 366 18.55 -20.77 17.74
CA SER A 366 18.68 -22.17 17.33
C SER A 366 18.10 -23.13 18.38
N GLU A 367 18.32 -22.86 19.68
CA GLU A 367 17.76 -23.67 20.76
C GLU A 367 16.24 -23.48 20.87
N LEU A 368 15.74 -22.25 20.73
CA LEU A 368 14.32 -21.94 20.68
C LEU A 368 13.66 -22.58 19.44
N ALA A 369 14.25 -22.45 18.26
CA ALA A 369 13.76 -23.05 17.02
C ALA A 369 13.76 -24.59 17.11
N THR A 370 14.81 -25.20 17.68
CA THR A 370 14.88 -26.65 17.91
C THR A 370 13.80 -27.11 18.88
N THR A 371 13.65 -26.43 20.02
CA THR A 371 12.64 -26.75 21.04
C THR A 371 11.22 -26.63 20.47
N LEU A 372 10.99 -25.61 19.63
CA LEU A 372 9.69 -25.36 19.02
C LEU A 372 9.39 -26.27 17.84
N GLY A 373 10.37 -26.53 16.97
CA GLY A 373 10.25 -27.50 15.88
C GLY A 373 9.88 -28.88 16.41
N LEU A 374 10.52 -29.34 17.49
CA LEU A 374 10.17 -30.59 18.16
C LEU A 374 8.75 -30.55 18.74
N SER A 375 8.31 -29.41 19.31
CA SER A 375 6.95 -29.27 19.87
C SER A 375 5.82 -29.34 18.83
N ILE A 376 6.12 -29.03 17.56
CA ILE A 376 5.16 -29.13 16.45
C ILE A 376 5.40 -30.35 15.55
N GLY A 377 6.24 -31.30 15.99
CA GLY A 377 6.47 -32.58 15.33
C GLY A 377 7.49 -32.56 14.19
N LEU A 378 8.30 -31.51 14.06
CA LEU A 378 9.44 -31.48 13.15
C LEU A 378 10.66 -32.14 13.81
N THR A 379 11.41 -32.91 13.04
CA THR A 379 12.72 -33.40 13.48
C THR A 379 13.72 -32.25 13.61
N ARG A 380 14.79 -32.47 14.37
CA ARG A 380 15.87 -31.50 14.49
C ARG A 380 16.42 -31.17 13.09
N GLU A 381 16.67 -32.18 12.26
CA GLU A 381 17.15 -32.03 10.89
C GLU A 381 16.20 -31.21 10.02
N GLN A 382 14.89 -31.46 10.05
CA GLN A 382 13.88 -30.65 9.32
C GLN A 382 13.80 -29.20 9.81
N THR A 383 14.08 -28.99 11.10
CA THR A 383 14.11 -27.64 11.70
C THR A 383 15.34 -26.88 11.20
N PHE A 384 16.50 -27.53 11.10
CA PHE A 384 17.73 -26.92 10.58
C PHE A 384 17.72 -26.75 9.05
N GLU A 385 17.18 -27.69 8.27
CA GLU A 385 17.02 -27.55 6.81
C GLU A 385 16.16 -26.33 6.44
N ALA A 386 15.14 -26.00 7.24
CA ALA A 386 14.33 -24.80 7.05
C ALA A 386 15.08 -23.48 7.37
N LEU A 387 16.22 -23.57 8.07
CA LEU A 387 17.06 -22.46 8.52
C LEU A 387 18.37 -22.31 7.70
N GLU A 388 18.73 -23.31 6.90
CA GLU A 388 20.05 -23.45 6.24
C GLU A 388 20.20 -22.79 4.86
N GLU A 389 19.26 -21.96 4.39
CA GLU A 389 19.49 -21.11 3.20
C GLU A 389 19.85 -19.65 3.58
N PRO A 390 21.13 -19.30 3.83
CA PRO A 390 21.52 -17.91 4.05
C PRO A 390 21.92 -17.23 2.73
N PRO A 391 21.52 -15.98 2.48
CA PRO A 391 22.38 -15.00 1.84
C PRO A 391 23.20 -14.27 2.92
N VAL A 392 24.47 -14.07 2.62
CA VAL A 392 25.49 -13.42 3.47
C VAL A 392 25.00 -12.07 4.03
N VAL A 393 25.11 -11.89 5.35
CA VAL A 393 24.80 -10.66 6.08
C VAL A 393 26.10 -10.02 6.60
N PHE A 394 26.32 -8.75 6.27
CA PHE A 394 27.23 -7.85 6.98
C PHE A 394 26.43 -6.99 7.96
N ASP A 395 26.96 -6.85 9.18
CA ASP A 395 26.30 -6.31 10.36
C ASP A 395 26.69 -4.84 10.63
N GLY A 396 25.82 -4.08 11.31
CA GLY A 396 26.19 -2.83 12.01
C GLY A 396 25.35 -1.58 11.73
N TRP A 397 24.37 -1.31 12.59
CA TRP A 397 24.12 0.07 13.06
C TRP A 397 24.46 0.08 14.54
N LEU A 398 25.66 0.57 14.86
CA LEU A 398 26.06 0.97 16.21
C LEU A 398 25.44 2.33 16.53
N GLU A 399 25.07 2.52 17.79
CA GLU A 399 24.77 3.82 18.37
C GLU A 399 25.90 4.82 18.04
N ILE A 400 25.56 6.00 17.53
CA ILE A 400 26.52 7.09 17.32
C ILE A 400 25.94 8.37 17.94
N PRO A 401 26.75 9.18 18.65
CA PRO A 401 26.29 10.22 19.57
C PRO A 401 25.46 11.34 18.92
N LYS A 402 24.69 12.04 19.76
CA LYS A 402 23.83 13.19 19.40
C LYS A 402 24.55 14.37 18.73
N ASP A 403 25.88 14.37 18.61
CA ASP A 403 26.63 15.44 17.98
C ASP A 403 27.68 14.92 16.97
N ILE A 404 27.24 14.76 15.72
CA ILE A 404 28.08 14.33 14.59
C ILE A 404 28.91 15.49 14.01
N GLY A 405 28.62 16.74 14.39
CA GLY A 405 29.39 17.91 13.97
C GLY A 405 30.87 17.84 14.39
N ASP A 406 31.17 17.16 15.49
CA ASP A 406 32.53 16.89 15.95
C ASP A 406 33.12 15.62 15.31
N PHE A 407 32.29 14.61 15.03
CA PHE A 407 32.73 13.37 14.37
C PHE A 407 33.18 13.59 12.92
N ALA A 408 32.44 14.41 12.15
CA ALA A 408 32.81 14.78 10.78
C ALA A 408 34.11 15.62 10.74
N ARG A 409 34.33 16.49 11.74
CA ARG A 409 35.59 17.24 11.92
C ARG A 409 36.76 16.33 12.31
N THR A 410 36.50 15.27 13.09
CA THR A 410 37.52 14.29 13.50
C THR A 410 37.97 13.40 12.35
N LEU A 411 37.11 13.16 11.35
CA LEU A 411 37.44 12.39 10.13
C LEU A 411 38.00 13.24 8.98
N GLY A 412 38.15 14.55 9.16
CA GLY A 412 38.65 15.46 8.10
C GLY A 412 37.69 15.62 6.92
N ALA A 413 36.44 15.16 7.03
CA ALA A 413 35.44 15.31 5.97
C ALA A 413 34.82 16.72 6.06
N THR A 414 35.05 17.54 5.03
CA THR A 414 34.44 18.86 4.93
C THR A 414 32.93 18.73 4.72
N VAL A 415 32.15 19.53 5.46
CA VAL A 415 30.71 19.69 5.20
C VAL A 415 30.55 20.10 3.74
N PRO A 416 29.73 19.40 2.94
CA PRO A 416 29.53 19.74 1.53
C PRO A 416 29.11 21.21 1.38
N THR A 417 29.92 21.99 0.66
CA THR A 417 29.61 23.38 0.33
C THR A 417 28.23 23.48 -0.32
N GLY A 418 27.35 24.34 0.20
CA GLY A 418 25.99 24.56 -0.30
C GLY A 418 24.84 24.03 0.56
N LEU A 419 25.07 23.14 1.54
CA LEU A 419 23.99 22.69 2.45
C LEU A 419 23.40 23.83 3.28
N ASP A 420 24.24 24.74 3.78
CA ASP A 420 23.78 25.89 4.57
C ASP A 420 23.01 26.94 3.73
N GLU A 421 23.31 27.03 2.43
CA GLU A 421 22.54 27.85 1.49
C GLU A 421 21.16 27.24 1.21
N ILE A 422 21.10 25.91 1.07
CA ILE A 422 19.83 25.17 0.93
C ILE A 422 19.01 25.28 2.20
N ARG A 423 19.63 25.15 3.38
CA ARG A 423 18.93 25.27 4.67
C ARG A 423 18.32 26.66 4.85
N ARG A 424 19.09 27.73 4.61
CA ARG A 424 18.59 29.11 4.69
C ARG A 424 17.49 29.37 3.65
N GLY A 425 17.72 28.97 2.41
CA GLY A 425 16.73 29.13 1.35
C GLY A 425 15.42 28.39 1.64
N MET A 426 15.48 27.16 2.17
CA MET A 426 14.28 26.42 2.60
C MET A 426 13.52 27.15 3.71
N ALA A 427 14.22 27.68 4.71
CA ALA A 427 13.57 28.45 5.77
C ALA A 427 12.86 29.70 5.21
N ASP A 428 13.50 30.40 4.28
CA ASP A 428 12.92 31.56 3.59
C ASP A 428 11.68 31.17 2.78
N GLU A 429 11.76 30.10 1.98
CA GLU A 429 10.65 29.60 1.15
C GLU A 429 9.47 29.09 2.00
N LEU A 430 9.74 28.39 3.11
CA LEU A 430 8.73 27.96 4.08
C LEU A 430 8.05 29.16 4.77
N SER A 431 8.80 30.22 5.05
CA SER A 431 8.26 31.43 5.67
C SER A 431 7.37 32.22 4.71
N GLY A 432 7.72 32.28 3.42
CA GLY A 432 7.00 33.00 2.38
C GLY A 432 5.71 32.31 1.90
N HIS A 433 5.58 30.99 2.10
CA HIS A 433 4.46 30.19 1.60
C HIS A 433 3.63 29.51 2.71
N ARG A 434 3.58 30.11 3.91
CA ARG A 434 2.73 29.61 5.02
C ARG A 434 1.28 29.45 4.58
N GLY A 435 0.81 28.21 4.48
CA GLY A 435 -0.58 27.86 4.12
C GLY A 435 -0.78 27.27 2.73
N GLU A 436 0.25 27.29 1.86
CA GLU A 436 0.18 26.64 0.54
C GLU A 436 1.35 25.65 0.34
N PRO A 437 1.29 24.45 0.96
CA PRO A 437 2.34 23.42 0.87
C PRO A 437 2.66 23.00 -0.56
N VAL A 438 1.74 23.27 -1.49
CA VAL A 438 1.82 22.91 -2.90
C VAL A 438 2.83 23.78 -3.65
N GLN A 439 3.20 24.97 -3.16
CA GLN A 439 4.11 25.89 -3.86
C GLN A 439 5.59 25.70 -3.50
N ILE A 440 5.89 25.09 -2.35
CA ILE A 440 7.25 24.92 -1.86
C ILE A 440 7.99 23.92 -2.75
N LEU A 441 9.22 24.29 -3.12
CA LEU A 441 10.09 23.56 -4.02
C LEU A 441 9.45 23.32 -5.40
N ARG A 442 8.50 24.15 -5.86
CA ARG A 442 8.00 24.12 -7.25
C ARG A 442 8.67 25.17 -8.12
N GLY A 443 8.94 24.82 -9.37
CA GLY A 443 9.55 25.73 -10.35
C GLY A 443 11.06 25.90 -10.20
N ASN A 444 11.55 27.05 -10.65
CA ASN A 444 12.98 27.40 -10.73
C ASN A 444 13.37 28.38 -9.61
N THR A 445 12.98 28.09 -8.36
CA THR A 445 13.38 28.89 -7.18
C THR A 445 14.87 28.76 -6.94
N ASP A 446 15.47 29.72 -6.25
CA ASP A 446 16.92 29.68 -5.97
C ASP A 446 17.28 28.49 -5.05
N VAL A 447 16.40 28.12 -4.13
CA VAL A 447 16.52 26.89 -3.33
C VAL A 447 16.50 25.65 -4.22
N SER A 448 15.58 25.61 -5.17
CA SER A 448 15.47 24.51 -6.15
C SER A 448 16.71 24.39 -7.04
N LYS A 449 17.29 25.52 -7.47
CA LYS A 449 18.55 25.55 -8.23
C LYS A 449 19.74 25.11 -7.39
N ASN A 450 19.80 25.53 -6.12
CA ASN A 450 20.86 25.15 -5.19
C ASN A 450 20.81 23.66 -4.88
N ILE A 451 19.62 23.09 -4.69
CA ILE A 451 19.40 21.63 -4.58
C ILE A 451 19.86 20.92 -5.85
N GLY A 452 19.49 21.43 -7.03
CA GLY A 452 19.93 20.86 -8.31
C GLY A 452 21.45 20.89 -8.47
N ARG A 453 22.11 22.01 -8.13
CA ARG A 453 23.57 22.14 -8.16
C ARG A 453 24.24 21.21 -7.16
N PHE A 454 23.67 21.08 -5.96
CA PHE A 454 24.16 20.16 -4.94
C PHE A 454 24.09 18.71 -5.41
N MET A 455 22.94 18.30 -5.97
CA MET A 455 22.78 16.97 -6.54
C MET A 455 23.69 16.76 -7.77
N GLY A 456 23.95 17.79 -8.56
CA GLY A 456 24.93 17.73 -9.66
C GLY A 456 26.36 17.52 -9.18
N ASN A 457 26.78 18.23 -8.14
CA ASN A 457 28.15 18.18 -7.62
C ASN A 457 28.42 16.96 -6.75
N HIS A 458 27.42 16.50 -6.01
CA HIS A 458 27.58 15.44 -5.01
C HIS A 458 26.73 14.20 -5.29
N GLY A 459 25.53 14.34 -5.86
CA GLY A 459 24.68 13.19 -6.18
C GLY A 459 25.09 12.48 -7.47
N LYS A 460 25.48 13.23 -8.50
CA LYS A 460 25.89 12.68 -9.80
C LYS A 460 27.13 11.79 -9.69
N PRO A 461 28.25 12.19 -9.05
CA PRO A 461 29.41 11.31 -8.95
C PRO A 461 29.12 9.99 -8.22
N CYS A 462 28.25 10.04 -7.21
CA CYS A 462 27.79 8.88 -6.47
C CYS A 462 26.95 7.93 -7.34
N LEU A 463 26.07 8.50 -8.17
CA LEU A 463 25.28 7.75 -9.12
C LEU A 463 26.14 7.20 -10.27
N ASP A 464 27.05 7.98 -10.84
CA ASP A 464 27.98 7.57 -11.88
C ASP A 464 28.88 6.43 -11.37
N HIS A 465 29.34 6.50 -10.11
CA HIS A 465 30.08 5.42 -9.47
C HIS A 465 29.22 4.17 -9.27
N ALA A 466 27.98 4.32 -8.79
CA ALA A 466 27.04 3.21 -8.66
C ALA A 466 26.77 2.56 -10.03
N LEU A 467 26.55 3.34 -11.08
CA LEU A 467 26.33 2.88 -12.45
C LEU A 467 27.57 2.20 -13.04
N LYS A 468 28.77 2.72 -12.78
CA LYS A 468 30.02 2.07 -13.16
C LYS A 468 30.21 0.72 -12.46
N CYS A 469 29.95 0.65 -11.15
CA CYS A 469 29.93 -0.60 -10.41
C CYS A 469 28.87 -1.57 -10.96
N LEU A 470 27.72 -1.08 -11.44
CA LEU A 470 26.68 -1.87 -12.10
C LEU A 470 27.12 -2.41 -13.48
N GLU A 471 27.89 -1.65 -14.26
CA GLU A 471 28.45 -2.10 -15.52
C GLU A 471 29.55 -3.15 -15.32
N GLU A 472 30.40 -2.99 -14.31
CA GLU A 472 31.42 -3.95 -13.91
C GLU A 472 30.79 -5.24 -13.36
N ALA A 473 29.72 -5.11 -12.57
CA ALA A 473 28.91 -6.21 -12.06
C ALA A 473 28.25 -7.06 -13.16
N LYS A 474 27.79 -6.42 -14.23
CA LYS A 474 27.19 -7.13 -15.38
C LYS A 474 28.22 -7.98 -16.14
N ARG A 475 29.51 -7.64 -16.03
CA ARG A 475 30.62 -8.35 -16.69
C ARG A 475 31.22 -9.46 -15.81
N GLY A 476 31.04 -9.41 -14.49
CA GLY A 476 31.54 -10.42 -13.55
C GLY A 476 30.42 -11.22 -12.89
N GLY A 477 30.39 -12.54 -13.07
CA GLY A 477 29.42 -13.39 -12.35
C GLY A 477 29.69 -13.40 -10.84
N GLY A 478 28.66 -13.14 -10.02
CA GLY A 478 28.74 -13.10 -8.55
C GLY A 478 27.76 -12.09 -7.90
N ASP A 479 28.02 -11.74 -6.63
CA ASP A 479 27.21 -10.84 -5.76
C ASP A 479 26.83 -9.49 -6.41
N ALA A 480 27.69 -9.01 -7.29
CA ALA A 480 27.50 -7.77 -8.03
C ALA A 480 26.23 -7.84 -8.94
N GLN A 481 25.93 -9.02 -9.52
CA GLN A 481 24.74 -9.25 -10.34
C GLN A 481 23.45 -9.26 -9.50
N ALA A 482 23.51 -9.63 -8.22
CA ALA A 482 22.38 -9.59 -7.30
C ALA A 482 22.07 -8.15 -6.84
N ILE A 483 23.11 -7.34 -6.58
CA ILE A 483 22.97 -5.90 -6.33
C ILE A 483 22.38 -5.20 -7.57
N TYR A 484 22.83 -5.60 -8.76
CA TYR A 484 22.31 -5.14 -10.05
C TYR A 484 20.82 -5.44 -10.25
N GLN A 485 20.39 -6.69 -10.01
CA GLN A 485 18.97 -7.06 -10.11
C GLN A 485 18.10 -6.34 -9.09
N ARG A 486 18.59 -6.10 -7.86
CA ARG A 486 17.85 -5.36 -6.83
C ARG A 486 17.73 -3.88 -7.14
N PHE A 487 18.79 -3.25 -7.65
CA PHE A 487 18.76 -1.84 -8.07
C PHE A 487 17.80 -1.65 -9.25
N LEU A 488 17.88 -2.49 -10.29
CA LEU A 488 16.97 -2.41 -11.44
C LEU A 488 15.53 -2.77 -11.08
N THR A 489 15.30 -3.76 -10.21
CA THR A 489 13.95 -4.09 -9.75
C THR A 489 13.36 -2.91 -8.99
N ALA A 490 14.13 -2.29 -8.09
CA ALA A 490 13.71 -1.11 -7.33
C ALA A 490 13.43 0.13 -8.20
N PHE A 491 14.11 0.26 -9.35
CA PHE A 491 14.08 1.45 -10.20
C PHE A 491 13.18 1.32 -11.45
N VAL A 492 13.16 0.16 -12.10
CA VAL A 492 12.46 -0.13 -13.37
C VAL A 492 11.18 -0.96 -13.14
N GLY A 493 11.12 -1.77 -12.07
CA GLY A 493 10.03 -2.70 -11.77
C GLY A 493 8.72 -2.07 -11.28
N GLY A 494 8.59 -0.74 -11.30
CA GLY A 494 7.40 -0.04 -10.80
C GLY A 494 7.25 -0.06 -9.27
N THR A 495 8.31 -0.42 -8.55
CA THR A 495 8.41 -0.36 -7.09
C THR A 495 8.45 1.07 -6.58
N THR A 496 7.95 1.24 -5.36
CA THR A 496 7.62 2.55 -4.79
C THR A 496 8.88 3.41 -4.57
N GLN A 497 8.78 4.73 -4.76
CA GLN A 497 9.84 5.73 -4.48
C GLN A 497 10.53 5.56 -3.11
N ARG A 498 9.84 4.91 -2.17
CA ARG A 498 10.32 4.51 -0.84
C ARG A 498 11.51 3.54 -0.90
N GLU A 499 11.57 2.66 -1.88
CA GLU A 499 12.62 1.64 -2.01
C GLU A 499 13.92 2.22 -2.54
N VAL A 500 13.84 3.17 -3.49
CA VAL A 500 14.99 3.94 -3.95
C VAL A 500 15.58 4.77 -2.81
N LEU A 501 14.72 5.45 -2.03
CA LEU A 501 15.16 6.18 -0.83
C LEU A 501 15.75 5.24 0.23
N SER A 502 15.20 4.03 0.37
CA SER A 502 15.76 3.00 1.25
C SER A 502 17.14 2.52 0.76
N PHE A 503 17.37 2.43 -0.55
CA PHE A 503 18.68 2.06 -1.11
C PHE A 503 19.72 3.15 -0.84
N VAL A 504 19.38 4.41 -1.13
CA VAL A 504 20.24 5.58 -0.82
C VAL A 504 20.60 5.62 0.67
N GLY A 505 19.65 5.29 1.56
CA GLY A 505 19.88 5.23 3.00
C GLY A 505 20.77 4.08 3.46
N ARG A 506 20.84 2.97 2.71
CA ARG A 506 21.63 1.76 3.04
C ARG A 506 23.08 1.83 2.57
N HIS A 507 23.42 2.79 1.71
CA HIS A 507 24.75 2.98 1.16
C HIS A 507 25.33 4.38 1.49
N PRO A 508 25.50 4.74 2.78
CA PRO A 508 26.02 6.04 3.18
C PRO A 508 27.44 6.34 2.66
N GLU A 509 28.25 5.31 2.43
CA GLU A 509 29.56 5.40 1.78
C GLU A 509 29.45 5.89 0.33
N LEU A 510 28.34 5.57 -0.33
CA LEU A 510 28.06 6.04 -1.69
C LEU A 510 27.27 7.34 -1.70
N PHE A 511 26.36 7.58 -0.76
CA PHE A 511 25.40 8.69 -0.84
C PHE A 511 25.42 9.66 0.35
N GLY A 512 26.50 9.70 1.14
CA GLY A 512 26.61 10.53 2.35
C GLY A 512 26.11 11.97 2.21
N PRO A 513 26.57 12.75 1.20
CA PRO A 513 26.07 14.11 0.96
C PRO A 513 24.57 14.17 0.61
N VAL A 514 24.07 13.23 -0.20
CA VAL A 514 22.66 13.15 -0.60
C VAL A 514 21.78 12.80 0.60
N ARG A 515 22.27 11.93 1.49
CA ARG A 515 21.61 11.59 2.75
C ARG A 515 21.51 12.79 3.68
N GLU A 516 22.54 13.63 3.75
CA GLU A 516 22.51 14.83 4.58
C GLU A 516 21.58 15.92 4.01
N LEU A 517 21.51 16.04 2.69
CA LEU A 517 20.50 16.85 2.02
C LEU A 517 19.08 16.36 2.35
N ALA A 518 18.82 15.06 2.24
CA ALA A 518 17.52 14.47 2.58
C ALA A 518 17.14 14.71 4.05
N ARG A 519 18.08 14.58 4.98
CA ARG A 519 17.87 14.89 6.41
C ARG A 519 17.53 16.36 6.61
N THR A 520 18.28 17.26 5.96
CA THR A 520 18.06 18.71 6.05
C THR A 520 16.66 19.09 5.55
N LEU A 521 16.26 18.57 4.38
CA LEU A 521 14.94 18.82 3.80
C LEU A 521 13.81 18.23 4.65
N HIS A 522 14.02 17.04 5.23
CA HIS A 522 13.03 16.41 6.10
C HIS A 522 12.83 17.21 7.39
N SER A 523 13.91 17.66 8.05
CA SER A 523 13.82 18.49 9.27
C SER A 523 13.08 19.80 8.99
N GLN A 524 13.47 20.50 7.92
CA GLN A 524 12.85 21.77 7.55
C GLN A 524 11.38 21.60 7.13
N GLY A 525 11.06 20.52 6.42
CA GLY A 525 9.68 20.22 6.06
C GLY A 525 8.79 19.88 7.27
N LEU A 526 9.35 19.22 8.31
CA LEU A 526 8.65 18.97 9.57
C LEU A 526 8.33 20.28 10.30
N GLU A 527 9.31 21.20 10.34
CA GLU A 527 9.17 22.51 10.99
C GLU A 527 8.13 23.41 10.30
N GLY A 528 8.00 23.35 8.96
CA GLY A 528 7.14 24.25 8.20
C GLY A 528 5.77 23.71 7.75
N GLY A 529 5.54 22.38 7.76
CA GLY A 529 4.31 21.82 7.18
C GLY A 529 3.94 20.39 7.61
N GLY A 530 4.59 19.84 8.64
CA GLY A 530 4.32 18.50 9.14
C GLY A 530 4.92 17.36 8.30
N ARG A 531 4.55 16.13 8.65
CA ARG A 531 5.20 14.90 8.16
C ARG A 531 5.10 14.70 6.65
N ASP A 532 3.96 15.01 6.06
CA ASP A 532 3.75 14.83 4.62
C ASP A 532 4.58 15.83 3.82
N HIS A 533 4.71 17.06 4.31
CA HIS A 533 5.52 18.09 3.67
C HIS A 533 7.02 17.76 3.71
N ALA A 534 7.49 17.22 4.83
CA ALA A 534 8.85 16.68 4.97
C ALA A 534 9.13 15.57 3.95
N PHE A 535 8.18 14.64 3.78
CA PHE A 535 8.31 13.55 2.83
C PHE A 535 8.35 14.05 1.37
N TYR A 536 7.41 14.91 0.97
CA TYR A 536 7.37 15.47 -0.40
C TYR A 536 8.58 16.34 -0.73
N SER A 537 9.11 17.10 0.24
CA SER A 537 10.30 17.94 0.05
C SER A 537 11.54 17.11 -0.27
N VAL A 538 11.74 16.01 0.45
CA VAL A 538 12.82 15.04 0.19
C VAL A 538 12.62 14.36 -1.16
N GLN A 539 11.40 13.87 -1.42
CA GLN A 539 11.07 13.15 -2.64
C GLN A 539 11.31 14.01 -3.89
N ASN A 540 10.74 15.21 -3.96
CA ASN A 540 10.87 16.08 -5.13
C ASN A 540 12.32 16.52 -5.36
N SER A 541 13.08 16.72 -4.30
CA SER A 541 14.46 17.22 -4.38
C SER A 541 15.46 16.13 -4.75
N VAL A 542 15.41 14.99 -4.08
CA VAL A 542 16.35 13.89 -4.32
C VAL A 542 16.02 13.17 -5.62
N PHE A 543 14.74 12.89 -5.86
CA PHE A 543 14.31 12.07 -6.99
C PHE A 543 14.16 12.90 -8.27
N LEU A 544 13.30 13.91 -8.29
CA LEU A 544 12.99 14.65 -9.53
C LEU A 544 14.11 15.58 -9.99
N ARG A 545 14.94 16.08 -9.08
CA ARG A 545 16.00 17.06 -9.40
C ARG A 545 17.41 16.48 -9.36
N GLY A 546 17.60 15.35 -8.69
CA GLY A 546 18.89 14.68 -8.64
C GLY A 546 18.92 13.43 -9.50
N LEU A 547 18.23 12.39 -9.07
CA LEU A 547 18.34 11.05 -9.65
C LEU A 547 17.77 10.96 -11.07
N VAL A 548 16.57 11.50 -11.32
CA VAL A 548 15.94 11.43 -12.66
C VAL A 548 16.74 12.18 -13.73
N PRO A 549 17.17 13.44 -13.50
CA PRO A 549 18.02 14.15 -14.47
C PRO A 549 19.36 13.45 -14.71
N ALA A 550 19.99 12.93 -13.66
CA ALA A 550 21.27 12.24 -13.80
C ALA A 550 21.15 10.95 -14.62
N LEU A 551 20.07 10.17 -14.42
CA LEU A 551 19.80 8.98 -15.22
C LEU A 551 19.42 9.28 -16.67
N THR A 552 18.62 10.31 -16.90
CA THR A 552 18.20 10.71 -18.26
C THR A 552 19.34 11.33 -19.08
N MET A 553 20.35 11.92 -18.42
CA MET A 553 21.54 12.48 -19.06
C MET A 553 22.71 11.50 -19.17
N HIS A 554 22.65 10.35 -18.51
CA HIS A 554 23.68 9.33 -18.65
C HIS A 554 23.50 8.62 -20.00
N ASN A 555 24.36 8.93 -20.96
CA ASN A 555 24.46 8.13 -22.18
C ASN A 555 25.05 6.78 -21.78
N PHE A 556 24.23 5.72 -21.77
CA PHE A 556 24.76 4.36 -21.82
C PHE A 556 25.43 4.21 -23.18
N ASP A 557 26.73 3.95 -23.20
CA ASP A 557 27.53 3.94 -24.42
C ASP A 557 26.96 2.98 -25.49
N GLY A 558 26.29 3.58 -26.48
CA GLY A 558 26.46 3.32 -27.90
C GLY A 558 26.14 1.96 -28.51
N THR A 559 25.66 0.94 -27.78
CA THR A 559 25.50 -0.41 -28.39
C THR A 559 24.09 -1.00 -28.38
N ASP A 560 23.13 -0.44 -27.64
CA ASP A 560 21.73 -0.89 -27.74
C ASP A 560 20.71 0.25 -27.53
N PRO A 561 20.03 0.73 -28.60
CA PRO A 561 18.97 1.73 -28.50
C PRO A 561 17.78 1.31 -27.63
N ASN A 562 17.58 0.02 -27.36
CA ASN A 562 16.50 -0.47 -26.50
C ASN A 562 16.82 -0.33 -25.00
N ALA A 563 18.11 -0.33 -24.62
CA ALA A 563 18.53 -0.15 -23.24
C ALA A 563 18.30 1.29 -22.73
N ASN A 564 18.41 2.30 -23.61
CA ASN A 564 18.07 3.70 -23.30
C ASN A 564 16.56 3.96 -23.24
N ARG A 565 15.72 3.02 -23.72
CA ARG A 565 14.27 3.16 -23.83
C ARG A 565 13.49 2.48 -22.69
N THR A 566 14.15 1.57 -22.00
CA THR A 566 13.64 0.81 -20.84
C THR A 566 14.10 1.52 -19.58
#